data_AF-A0A4Q6F4D3-F1
#
_entry.id   AF-A0A4Q6F4D3-F1
#
_cell.length_a   1.000
_cell.length_b   1.000
_cell.length_c   1.000
_cell.angle_alpha   90.00
_cell.angle_beta   90.00
_cell.angle_gamma   90.00
#
_symmetry.space_group_name_H-M   'P 1'
#
loop_
_entity.id
_entity.type
_entity.pdbx_description
1 polymer ?
#
loop_
_entity_poly.entity_id
_entity_poly.type
_entity_poly.pdbx_seq_one_letter_code
_entity_poly.pdbx_strand_id
1 'polypeptide(L)'
;MKNILFRSLLISSSLLAACSEHKASNSETKEAPDRNSSFEVLGDIGSPTFEDLNKTKSVITPRQPWTDTYWPLTEQGMARRWVKSDKLVGLADYFTTQAEAAKTQVLDTNLSPADKYDILYRWRHGVAVDEVETNKLTAEWTGLETSLDLSAELKTNRELLKKTFAQFRSPAMANFKKQFPMSSDGWESWLNYSSSDEYMLMDLDDSGEDWSWMGSCHGWAPAALMAETPKHSVLAKFD
;
A
#
# COMPACT_ATOMS: atom_id res chain seq x y z
N MET A 1 61.80 36.81 53.21
CA MET A 1 61.80 35.81 52.12
C MET A 1 60.43 35.15 52.10
N LYS A 2 59.71 35.27 50.97
CA LYS A 2 58.30 34.90 50.82
C LYS A 2 58.19 33.41 50.50
N ASN A 3 57.39 32.67 51.27
CA ASN A 3 57.06 31.27 51.02
C ASN A 3 55.96 31.18 49.97
N ILE A 4 56.25 30.49 48.86
CA ILE A 4 55.28 30.16 47.81
C ILE A 4 54.68 28.79 48.16
N LEU A 5 53.40 28.80 48.53
CA LEU A 5 52.57 27.60 48.74
C LEU A 5 52.11 27.07 47.38
N PHE A 6 52.65 25.94 46.94
CA PHE A 6 52.13 25.17 45.81
C PHE A 6 50.90 24.38 46.28
N ARG A 7 49.70 24.81 45.87
CA ARG A 7 48.49 23.97 45.99
C ARG A 7 48.43 23.05 44.78
N SER A 8 48.61 21.76 45.03
CA SER A 8 48.40 20.70 44.05
C SER A 8 46.94 20.72 43.57
N LEU A 9 46.78 20.91 42.27
CA LEU A 9 45.51 20.86 41.54
C LEU A 9 45.10 19.38 41.39
N LEU A 10 44.30 18.86 42.31
CA LEU A 10 43.60 17.58 42.14
C LEU A 10 42.29 17.85 41.37
N ILE A 11 42.39 17.88 40.05
CA ILE A 11 41.25 17.77 39.13
C ILE A 11 41.57 16.62 38.19
N SER A 12 41.18 15.39 38.53
CA SER A 12 41.08 14.26 37.59
C SER A 12 40.54 13.01 38.30
N SER A 13 39.23 12.94 38.53
CA SER A 13 38.56 11.67 38.86
C SER A 13 37.03 11.78 38.77
N SER A 14 36.51 12.35 37.67
CA SER A 14 35.05 12.43 37.44
C SER A 14 34.60 11.89 36.07
N LEU A 15 35.47 11.22 35.32
CA LEU A 15 35.17 10.78 33.93
C LEU A 15 34.98 9.27 33.74
N LEU A 16 34.84 8.48 34.80
CA LEU A 16 34.67 7.01 34.67
C LEU A 16 33.36 6.45 35.24
N ALA A 17 32.36 7.29 35.53
CA ALA A 17 31.06 6.86 36.05
C ALA A 17 29.89 7.11 35.07
N ALA A 18 30.14 7.09 33.76
CA ALA A 18 29.09 7.21 32.73
C ALA A 18 28.79 5.90 31.98
N CYS A 19 29.41 4.78 32.36
CA CYS A 19 28.91 3.45 31.99
C CYS A 19 27.96 2.99 33.09
N SER A 20 26.77 3.60 33.16
CA SER A 20 25.72 3.07 34.02
C SER A 20 25.36 1.66 33.53
N GLU A 21 25.36 0.68 34.43
CA GLU A 21 24.64 -0.59 34.29
C GLU A 21 23.11 -0.35 34.27
N HIS A 22 22.64 0.60 33.46
CA HIS A 22 21.26 0.57 33.05
C HIS A 22 21.12 -0.65 32.16
N LYS A 23 20.65 -1.76 32.75
CA LYS A 23 19.94 -2.80 32.01
C LYS A 23 18.98 -2.04 31.12
N ALA A 24 19.26 -2.05 29.80
CA ALA A 24 18.43 -1.37 28.83
C ALA A 24 16.98 -1.73 29.16
N SER A 25 16.17 -0.71 29.44
CA SER A 25 14.74 -0.87 29.63
C SER A 25 14.24 -1.67 28.43
N ASN A 26 13.90 -2.93 28.68
CA ASN A 26 13.46 -3.86 27.64
C ASN A 26 12.27 -3.19 26.98
N SER A 27 12.42 -2.74 25.73
CA SER A 27 11.42 -1.93 25.04
C SER A 27 10.10 -2.67 24.78
N GLU A 28 9.98 -3.91 25.26
CA GLU A 28 8.94 -4.90 24.94
C GLU A 28 8.83 -5.23 23.43
N THR A 29 9.42 -4.42 22.55
CA THR A 29 9.44 -4.60 21.09
C THR A 29 10.37 -5.72 20.61
N LYS A 30 11.15 -6.35 21.49
CA LYS A 30 12.19 -7.35 21.14
C LYS A 30 13.19 -6.87 20.08
N GLU A 31 13.40 -5.57 19.97
CA GLU A 31 14.35 -4.95 19.02
C GLU A 31 15.79 -4.90 19.57
N ALA A 32 16.04 -5.52 20.73
CA ALA A 32 17.39 -5.63 21.23
C ALA A 32 18.25 -6.43 20.23
N PRO A 33 19.49 -5.97 19.93
CA PRO A 33 20.39 -6.71 19.06
C PRO A 33 20.50 -8.17 19.51
N ASP A 34 20.15 -9.09 18.62
CA ASP A 34 20.18 -10.52 18.86
C ASP A 34 21.25 -11.20 18.01
N ARG A 35 21.28 -12.54 18.04
CA ARG A 35 22.23 -13.31 17.25
C ARG A 35 22.04 -13.13 15.74
N ASN A 36 20.82 -12.81 15.27
CA ASN A 36 20.56 -12.54 13.85
C ASN A 36 21.03 -11.14 13.43
N SER A 37 21.15 -10.24 14.40
CA SER A 37 21.72 -8.91 14.25
C SER A 37 23.22 -8.86 14.53
N SER A 38 23.87 -10.01 14.75
CA SER A 38 25.30 -10.05 15.04
C SER A 38 26.12 -9.70 13.79
N PHE A 39 27.23 -9.01 14.00
CA PHE A 39 28.16 -8.63 12.93
C PHE A 39 28.66 -9.85 12.14
N GLU A 40 28.84 -11.01 12.79
CA GLU A 40 29.20 -12.28 12.13
C GLU A 40 28.14 -12.74 11.11
N VAL A 41 26.85 -12.55 11.40
CA VAL A 41 25.75 -12.92 10.48
C VAL A 41 25.56 -11.88 9.38
N LEU A 42 25.80 -10.61 9.69
CA LEU A 42 25.75 -9.51 8.71
C LEU A 42 26.96 -9.49 7.76
N GLY A 43 27.91 -10.42 7.92
CA GLY A 43 29.06 -10.58 7.05
C GLY A 43 30.19 -9.59 7.34
N ASP A 44 30.36 -9.19 8.61
CA ASP A 44 31.43 -8.28 9.02
C ASP A 44 32.81 -8.89 8.70
N ILE A 45 33.49 -8.26 7.75
CA ILE A 45 34.86 -8.56 7.34
C ILE A 45 35.87 -7.68 8.12
N GLY A 46 35.39 -6.99 9.16
CA GLY A 46 36.05 -5.89 9.85
C GLY A 46 35.59 -4.55 9.29
N SER A 47 35.38 -3.56 10.17
CA SER A 47 35.09 -2.20 9.74
C SER A 47 36.31 -1.61 9.01
N PRO A 48 36.19 -1.17 7.75
CA PRO A 48 37.29 -0.53 7.02
C PRO A 48 37.76 0.72 7.77
N THR A 49 39.06 1.01 7.73
CA THR A 49 39.57 2.24 8.34
C THR A 49 39.05 3.47 7.60
N PHE A 50 39.09 4.64 8.24
CA PHE A 50 38.73 5.90 7.57
C PHE A 50 39.57 6.13 6.30
N GLU A 51 40.85 5.72 6.29
CA GLU A 51 41.71 5.83 5.12
C GLU A 51 41.26 4.90 3.98
N ASP A 52 40.79 3.69 4.30
CA ASP A 52 40.26 2.72 3.33
C ASP A 52 38.91 3.18 2.75
N LEU A 53 38.04 3.78 3.58
CA LEU A 53 36.80 4.40 3.14
C LEU A 53 37.07 5.56 2.18
N ASN A 54 38.07 6.41 2.46
CA ASN A 54 38.42 7.55 1.62
C ASN A 54 39.01 7.12 0.25
N LYS A 55 39.60 5.92 0.17
CA LYS A 55 40.05 5.29 -1.09
C LYS A 55 38.87 4.70 -1.89
N THR A 56 37.79 4.32 -1.22
CA THR A 56 36.60 3.72 -1.83
C THR A 56 35.62 4.81 -2.28
N LYS A 57 35.76 5.25 -3.53
CA LYS A 57 34.93 6.34 -4.09
C LYS A 57 33.55 5.91 -4.60
N SER A 58 33.37 4.61 -4.82
CA SER A 58 32.10 4.02 -5.28
C SER A 58 32.07 2.53 -4.94
N VAL A 59 30.90 2.03 -4.55
CA VAL A 59 30.67 0.60 -4.37
C VAL A 59 29.90 0.11 -5.59
N ILE A 60 30.45 -0.87 -6.30
CA ILE A 60 29.78 -1.54 -7.42
C ILE A 60 29.26 -2.87 -6.89
N THR A 61 27.95 -3.06 -6.92
CA THR A 61 27.34 -4.33 -6.56
C THR A 61 27.40 -5.29 -7.76
N PRO A 62 27.59 -6.60 -7.57
CA PRO A 62 27.55 -7.59 -8.67
C PRO A 62 26.21 -7.61 -9.41
N ARG A 63 25.14 -7.12 -8.77
CA ARG A 63 23.81 -6.95 -9.35
C ARG A 63 23.36 -5.52 -9.14
N GLN A 64 22.94 -4.86 -10.20
CA GLN A 64 22.24 -3.59 -10.11
C GLN A 64 20.84 -3.86 -9.57
N PRO A 65 20.41 -3.22 -8.46
CA PRO A 65 19.02 -3.29 -8.02
C PRO A 65 18.11 -2.79 -9.13
N TRP A 66 16.95 -3.41 -9.27
CA TRP A 66 15.90 -2.87 -10.14
C TRP A 66 15.36 -1.57 -9.53
N THR A 67 14.96 -0.65 -10.39
CA THR A 67 14.34 0.62 -10.00
C THR A 67 12.86 0.54 -10.32
N ASP A 68 12.03 1.13 -9.46
CA ASP A 68 10.58 1.25 -9.65
C ASP A 68 10.10 2.55 -9.01
N THR A 69 8.82 2.87 -9.21
CA THR A 69 8.14 3.93 -8.47
C THR A 69 7.95 3.53 -7.00
N TYR A 70 7.88 4.53 -6.12
CA TYR A 70 7.59 4.32 -4.70
C TYR A 70 6.09 4.19 -4.40
N TRP A 71 5.26 4.13 -5.45
CA TRP A 71 3.80 3.96 -5.38
C TRP A 71 3.13 4.99 -4.44
N PRO A 72 3.25 6.30 -4.72
CA PRO A 72 2.70 7.34 -3.86
C PRO A 72 1.21 7.15 -3.60
N LEU A 73 0.83 7.33 -2.34
CA LEU A 73 -0.57 7.36 -1.92
C LEU A 73 -1.35 8.45 -2.67
N THR A 74 -0.72 9.60 -2.92
CA THR A 74 -1.31 10.72 -3.66
C THR A 74 -1.58 10.40 -5.13
N GLU A 75 -0.97 9.35 -5.68
CA GLU A 75 -1.22 8.88 -7.06
C GLU A 75 -1.84 7.49 -7.06
N GLN A 76 -2.65 7.17 -6.06
CA GLN A 76 -3.46 5.96 -6.02
C GLN A 76 -2.70 4.65 -5.79
N GLY A 77 -1.43 4.71 -5.37
CA GLY A 77 -0.60 3.53 -5.08
C GLY A 77 -0.66 2.48 -6.20
N MET A 78 -0.85 1.21 -5.84
CA MET A 78 -0.94 0.10 -6.81
C MET A 78 -2.24 0.08 -7.64
N ALA A 79 -3.24 0.90 -7.30
CA ALA A 79 -4.46 1.07 -8.09
C ALA A 79 -4.28 2.07 -9.23
N ARG A 80 -3.14 2.76 -9.30
CA ARG A 80 -2.82 3.65 -10.40
C ARG A 80 -2.73 2.89 -11.72
N ARG A 81 -3.54 3.29 -12.70
CA ARG A 81 -3.37 2.86 -14.09
C ARG A 81 -2.20 3.63 -14.72
N TRP A 82 -1.40 2.94 -15.55
CA TRP A 82 -0.17 3.51 -16.11
C TRP A 82 -0.43 4.66 -17.08
N VAL A 83 -1.54 4.58 -17.82
CA VAL A 83 -1.97 5.64 -18.74
C VAL A 83 -2.90 6.57 -17.97
N LYS A 84 -2.52 7.86 -17.91
CA LYS A 84 -3.40 8.91 -17.37
C LYS A 84 -4.58 9.06 -18.33
N SER A 85 -5.77 8.73 -17.85
CA SER A 85 -7.03 8.98 -18.54
C SER A 85 -7.67 10.20 -17.90
N ASP A 86 -8.25 11.07 -18.73
CA ASP A 86 -9.08 12.18 -18.24
C ASP A 86 -10.44 11.68 -17.71
N LYS A 87 -10.76 10.41 -17.95
CA LYS A 87 -11.94 9.75 -17.38
C LYS A 87 -11.65 9.34 -15.94
N LEU A 88 -12.43 9.89 -15.01
CA LEU A 88 -12.45 9.43 -13.62
C LEU A 88 -12.83 7.93 -13.59
N VAL A 89 -12.01 7.10 -12.94
CA VAL A 89 -12.30 5.67 -12.79
C VAL A 89 -13.25 5.50 -11.61
N GLY A 90 -14.55 5.40 -11.90
CA GLY A 90 -15.58 5.06 -10.93
C GLY A 90 -15.70 3.56 -10.64
N LEU A 91 -16.55 3.20 -9.68
CA LEU A 91 -16.96 1.83 -9.36
C LEU A 91 -17.49 1.11 -10.61
N ALA A 92 -18.30 1.78 -11.42
CA ALA A 92 -18.86 1.21 -12.65
C ALA A 92 -17.76 0.93 -13.70
N ASP A 93 -16.93 1.93 -14.00
CA ASP A 93 -15.82 1.78 -14.97
C ASP A 93 -14.86 0.65 -14.57
N TYR A 94 -14.55 0.57 -13.27
CA TYR A 94 -13.73 -0.48 -12.69
C TYR A 94 -14.29 -1.86 -13.01
N PHE A 95 -15.54 -2.14 -12.61
CA PHE A 95 -16.12 -3.48 -12.78
C PHE A 95 -16.44 -3.84 -14.23
N THR A 96 -16.78 -2.86 -15.09
CA THR A 96 -16.91 -3.08 -16.54
C THR A 96 -15.58 -3.52 -17.15
N THR A 97 -14.48 -2.83 -16.81
CA THR A 97 -13.13 -3.18 -17.29
C THR A 97 -12.73 -4.59 -16.84
N GLN A 98 -13.00 -4.90 -15.57
CA GLN A 98 -12.71 -6.21 -14.96
C GLN A 98 -13.50 -7.36 -15.63
N ALA A 99 -14.76 -7.11 -15.99
CA ALA A 99 -15.61 -8.09 -16.68
C ALA A 99 -15.16 -8.33 -18.14
N GLU A 100 -14.83 -7.27 -18.88
CA GLU A 100 -14.37 -7.40 -20.27
C GLU A 100 -13.01 -8.11 -20.36
N ALA A 101 -12.08 -7.79 -19.46
CA ALA A 101 -10.81 -8.52 -19.37
C ALA A 101 -11.06 -9.99 -19.03
N ALA A 102 -11.99 -10.29 -18.10
CA ALA A 102 -12.32 -11.66 -17.74
C ALA A 102 -12.80 -12.50 -18.95
N LYS A 103 -13.57 -11.88 -19.84
CA LYS A 103 -14.13 -12.49 -21.06
C LYS A 103 -13.08 -12.73 -22.15
N THR A 104 -12.28 -11.73 -22.46
CA THR A 104 -11.30 -11.79 -23.55
C THR A 104 -10.10 -12.66 -23.21
N GLN A 105 -9.83 -12.86 -21.91
CA GLN A 105 -8.58 -13.46 -21.42
C GLN A 105 -7.33 -12.72 -21.93
N VAL A 106 -7.49 -11.44 -22.29
CA VAL A 106 -6.41 -10.56 -22.70
C VAL A 106 -6.23 -9.53 -21.60
N LEU A 107 -5.01 -9.43 -21.09
CA LEU A 107 -4.68 -8.48 -20.04
C LEU A 107 -4.20 -7.18 -20.68
N ASP A 108 -4.97 -6.11 -20.53
CA ASP A 108 -4.53 -4.79 -20.97
C ASP A 108 -3.32 -4.34 -20.14
N THR A 109 -2.23 -3.99 -20.83
CA THR A 109 -0.97 -3.55 -20.23
C THR A 109 -1.12 -2.25 -19.45
N ASN A 110 -2.14 -1.45 -19.74
CA ASN A 110 -2.39 -0.15 -19.11
C ASN A 110 -3.17 -0.26 -17.80
N LEU A 111 -3.73 -1.43 -17.49
CA LEU A 111 -4.38 -1.69 -16.21
C LEU A 111 -3.39 -1.53 -15.05
N SER A 112 -3.92 -1.11 -13.91
CA SER A 112 -3.16 -1.00 -12.69
C SER A 112 -2.64 -2.38 -12.26
N PRO A 113 -1.53 -2.47 -11.52
CA PRO A 113 -1.16 -3.71 -10.86
C PRO A 113 -2.34 -4.33 -10.10
N ALA A 114 -3.10 -3.48 -9.38
CA ALA A 114 -4.31 -3.83 -8.63
C ALA A 114 -5.37 -4.54 -9.50
N ASP A 115 -5.66 -3.98 -10.67
CA ASP A 115 -6.61 -4.54 -11.61
C ASP A 115 -6.16 -5.90 -12.13
N LYS A 116 -4.88 -6.01 -12.48
CA LYS A 116 -4.33 -7.17 -13.18
C LYS A 116 -4.39 -8.44 -12.35
N TYR A 117 -4.03 -8.38 -11.07
CA TYR A 117 -4.08 -9.57 -10.22
C TYR A 117 -5.50 -10.00 -9.91
N ASP A 118 -6.47 -9.08 -9.77
CA ASP A 118 -7.85 -9.47 -9.52
C ASP A 118 -8.39 -10.26 -10.72
N ILE A 119 -8.09 -9.80 -11.93
CA ILE A 119 -8.33 -10.54 -13.19
C ILE A 119 -7.64 -11.90 -13.18
N LEU A 120 -6.32 -11.93 -12.93
CA LEU A 120 -5.52 -13.16 -12.94
C LEU A 120 -5.96 -14.15 -11.85
N TYR A 121 -6.40 -13.66 -10.69
CA TYR A 121 -6.93 -14.46 -9.60
C TYR A 121 -8.20 -15.17 -10.05
N ARG A 122 -9.15 -14.45 -10.68
CA ARG A 122 -10.35 -15.07 -11.22
C ARG A 122 -10.03 -16.14 -12.27
N TRP A 123 -9.11 -15.85 -13.19
CA TRP A 123 -8.68 -16.82 -14.20
C TRP A 123 -8.05 -18.07 -13.57
N ARG A 124 -7.15 -17.88 -12.60
CA ARG A 124 -6.48 -18.98 -11.88
C ARG A 124 -7.47 -19.88 -11.15
N HIS A 125 -8.53 -19.31 -10.60
CA HIS A 125 -9.53 -20.03 -9.81
C HIS A 125 -10.77 -20.44 -10.61
N GLY A 126 -10.80 -20.20 -11.93
CA GLY A 126 -11.92 -20.58 -12.80
C GLY A 126 -13.24 -19.86 -12.43
N VAL A 127 -13.15 -18.65 -11.90
CA VAL A 127 -14.32 -17.87 -11.48
C VAL A 127 -14.93 -17.21 -12.72
N ALA A 128 -16.11 -17.68 -13.13
CA ALA A 128 -16.86 -17.08 -14.23
C ALA A 128 -17.60 -15.82 -13.78
N VAL A 129 -17.61 -14.80 -14.66
CA VAL A 129 -18.38 -13.57 -14.45
C VAL A 129 -19.79 -13.76 -15.04
N ASP A 130 -20.81 -13.46 -14.25
CA ASP A 130 -22.19 -13.35 -14.73
C ASP A 130 -22.33 -12.01 -15.45
N GLU A 131 -22.21 -12.04 -16.78
CA GLU A 131 -22.27 -10.85 -17.61
C GLU A 131 -23.61 -10.10 -17.48
N VAL A 132 -24.72 -10.83 -17.31
CA VAL A 132 -26.05 -10.21 -17.23
C VAL A 132 -26.20 -9.45 -15.94
N GLU A 133 -25.84 -10.08 -14.82
CA GLU A 133 -25.86 -9.45 -13.49
C GLU A 133 -24.87 -8.26 -13.44
N THR A 134 -23.66 -8.45 -13.95
CA THR A 134 -22.59 -7.43 -13.92
C THR A 134 -22.96 -6.22 -14.77
N ASN A 135 -23.48 -6.42 -15.99
CA ASN A 135 -23.92 -5.32 -16.86
C ASN A 135 -25.10 -4.56 -16.26
N LYS A 136 -26.03 -5.25 -15.59
CA LYS A 136 -27.12 -4.60 -14.88
C LYS A 136 -26.60 -3.71 -13.74
N LEU A 137 -25.72 -4.25 -12.89
CA LEU A 137 -25.18 -3.53 -11.73
C LEU A 137 -24.30 -2.35 -12.14
N THR A 138 -23.43 -2.53 -13.13
CA THR A 138 -22.58 -1.45 -13.65
C THR A 138 -23.41 -0.34 -14.30
N ALA A 139 -24.52 -0.66 -14.97
CA ALA A 139 -25.46 0.35 -15.47
C ALA A 139 -26.15 1.13 -14.34
N GLU A 140 -26.58 0.45 -13.27
CA GLU A 140 -27.15 1.10 -12.07
C GLU A 140 -26.12 2.06 -11.43
N TRP A 141 -24.88 1.60 -11.23
CA TRP A 141 -23.81 2.42 -10.68
C TRP A 141 -23.40 3.57 -11.59
N THR A 142 -23.35 3.36 -12.91
CA THR A 142 -23.12 4.45 -13.87
C THR A 142 -24.19 5.54 -13.72
N GLY A 143 -25.45 5.14 -13.52
CA GLY A 143 -26.53 6.07 -13.24
C GLY A 143 -26.32 6.86 -11.94
N LEU A 144 -25.88 6.20 -10.87
CA LEU A 144 -25.55 6.84 -9.59
C LEU A 144 -24.34 7.78 -9.72
N GLU A 145 -23.27 7.35 -10.37
CA GLU A 145 -22.05 8.12 -10.64
C GLU A 145 -22.33 9.35 -11.50
N THR A 146 -23.17 9.22 -12.53
CA THR A 146 -23.55 10.37 -13.37
C THR A 146 -24.47 11.33 -12.60
N SER A 147 -25.17 10.85 -11.57
CA SER A 147 -25.98 11.68 -10.69
C SER A 147 -25.18 12.36 -9.57
N LEU A 148 -23.89 12.00 -9.39
CA LEU A 148 -22.98 12.70 -8.49
C LEU A 148 -22.63 14.06 -9.08
N ASP A 149 -23.20 15.09 -8.48
CA ASP A 149 -22.64 16.41 -8.59
C ASP A 149 -21.44 16.49 -7.63
N LEU A 150 -20.23 16.30 -8.16
CA LEU A 150 -18.97 16.44 -7.39
C LEU A 150 -18.75 17.88 -6.91
N SER A 151 -19.52 18.85 -7.39
CA SER A 151 -19.53 20.22 -6.86
C SER A 151 -20.57 20.44 -5.75
N ALA A 152 -21.41 19.44 -5.46
CA ALA A 152 -22.42 19.53 -4.43
C ALA A 152 -21.82 19.48 -3.02
N GLU A 153 -22.58 19.99 -2.04
CA GLU A 153 -22.18 19.95 -0.63
C GLU A 153 -21.85 18.51 -0.18
N LEU A 154 -20.77 18.37 0.60
CA LEU A 154 -20.25 17.11 1.15
C LEU A 154 -21.31 16.14 1.69
N LYS A 155 -22.39 16.70 2.25
CA LYS A 155 -23.53 15.95 2.78
C LYS A 155 -24.23 15.11 1.70
N THR A 156 -24.43 15.65 0.51
CA THR A 156 -25.07 14.97 -0.63
C THR A 156 -24.23 13.77 -1.08
N ASN A 157 -22.91 13.96 -1.18
CA ASN A 157 -21.96 12.90 -1.58
C ASN A 157 -21.97 11.76 -0.54
N ARG A 158 -22.00 12.08 0.76
CA ARG A 158 -22.13 11.07 1.84
C ARG A 158 -23.44 10.31 1.80
N GLU A 159 -24.58 10.98 1.58
CA GLU A 159 -25.88 10.29 1.50
C GLU A 159 -25.90 9.29 0.34
N LEU A 160 -25.27 9.62 -0.79
CA LEU A 160 -25.14 8.68 -1.89
C LEU A 160 -24.19 7.53 -1.56
N LEU A 161 -23.05 7.80 -0.92
CA LEU A 161 -22.13 6.74 -0.48
C LEU A 161 -22.81 5.79 0.50
N LYS A 162 -23.63 6.30 1.43
CA LYS A 162 -24.48 5.49 2.34
C LYS A 162 -25.44 4.59 1.55
N LYS A 163 -26.11 5.12 0.51
CA LYS A 163 -27.01 4.33 -0.35
C LYS A 163 -26.24 3.25 -1.13
N THR A 164 -25.12 3.63 -1.72
CA THR A 164 -24.25 2.73 -2.49
C THR A 164 -23.71 1.61 -1.59
N PHE A 165 -23.25 1.95 -0.38
CA PHE A 165 -22.82 0.99 0.63
C PHE A 165 -23.92 0.01 1.03
N ALA A 166 -25.13 0.51 1.31
CA ALA A 166 -26.26 -0.32 1.67
C ALA A 166 -26.66 -1.29 0.54
N GLN A 167 -26.62 -0.82 -0.72
CA GLN A 167 -26.82 -1.68 -1.88
C GLN A 167 -25.71 -2.74 -1.99
N PHE A 168 -24.45 -2.34 -1.83
CA PHE A 168 -23.28 -3.21 -1.96
C PHE A 168 -23.25 -4.33 -0.92
N ARG A 169 -23.73 -4.07 0.31
CA ARG A 169 -23.86 -5.09 1.37
C ARG A 169 -25.12 -5.94 1.30
N SER A 170 -26.06 -5.60 0.42
CA SER A 170 -27.33 -6.32 0.35
C SER A 170 -27.11 -7.80 -0.02
N PRO A 171 -27.98 -8.72 0.45
CA PRO A 171 -27.91 -10.13 0.05
C PRO A 171 -27.99 -10.34 -1.47
N ALA A 172 -28.61 -9.40 -2.20
CA ALA A 172 -28.67 -9.42 -3.65
C ALA A 172 -27.28 -9.35 -4.31
N MET A 173 -26.28 -8.79 -3.64
CA MET A 173 -24.91 -8.68 -4.13
C MET A 173 -24.04 -9.90 -3.83
N ALA A 174 -24.56 -10.93 -3.15
CA ALA A 174 -23.74 -12.07 -2.70
C ALA A 174 -23.07 -12.82 -3.87
N ASN A 175 -23.78 -12.98 -4.99
CA ASN A 175 -23.23 -13.65 -6.17
C ASN A 175 -22.15 -12.79 -6.84
N PHE A 176 -22.43 -11.50 -7.06
CA PHE A 176 -21.47 -10.53 -7.56
C PHE A 176 -20.17 -10.51 -6.72
N LYS A 177 -20.27 -10.42 -5.39
CA LYS A 177 -19.09 -10.37 -4.52
C LYS A 177 -18.26 -11.66 -4.56
N LYS A 178 -18.91 -12.81 -4.78
CA LYS A 178 -18.20 -14.07 -5.00
C LYS A 178 -17.39 -14.08 -6.31
N GLN A 179 -17.86 -13.35 -7.32
CA GLN A 179 -17.16 -13.21 -8.60
C GLN A 179 -15.94 -12.28 -8.47
N PHE A 180 -16.04 -11.25 -7.63
CA PHE A 180 -15.00 -10.24 -7.42
C PHE A 180 -14.57 -10.13 -5.95
N PRO A 181 -14.04 -11.20 -5.32
CA PRO A 181 -13.89 -11.26 -3.86
C PRO A 181 -12.96 -10.17 -3.31
N MET A 182 -11.78 -9.97 -3.91
CA MET A 182 -10.81 -8.99 -3.40
C MET A 182 -11.31 -7.57 -3.60
N SER A 183 -11.71 -7.24 -4.83
CA SER A 183 -12.17 -5.90 -5.18
C SER A 183 -13.45 -5.53 -4.43
N SER A 184 -14.36 -6.49 -4.23
CA SER A 184 -15.58 -6.23 -3.45
C SER A 184 -15.28 -5.94 -1.99
N ASP A 185 -14.36 -6.66 -1.35
CA ASP A 185 -13.99 -6.40 0.04
C ASP A 185 -13.32 -5.02 0.20
N GLY A 186 -12.48 -4.64 -0.76
CA GLY A 186 -11.86 -3.32 -0.82
C GLY A 186 -12.88 -2.20 -0.97
N TRP A 187 -13.76 -2.30 -1.97
CA TRP A 187 -14.85 -1.34 -2.19
C TRP A 187 -15.84 -1.30 -1.02
N GLU A 188 -16.19 -2.43 -0.41
CA GLU A 188 -17.04 -2.47 0.80
C GLU A 188 -16.39 -1.71 1.96
N SER A 189 -15.09 -1.88 2.16
CA SER A 189 -14.33 -1.15 3.18
C SER A 189 -14.32 0.34 2.91
N TRP A 190 -13.98 0.75 1.68
CA TRP A 190 -13.96 2.17 1.29
C TRP A 190 -15.34 2.83 1.41
N LEU A 191 -16.40 2.17 0.94
CA LEU A 191 -17.78 2.63 1.05
C LEU A 191 -18.17 2.79 2.52
N ASN A 192 -17.80 1.84 3.38
CA ASN A 192 -18.05 1.93 4.82
C ASN A 192 -17.38 3.17 5.43
N TYR A 193 -16.08 3.36 5.20
CA TYR A 193 -15.32 4.51 5.71
C TYR A 193 -15.90 5.83 5.21
N SER A 194 -16.10 5.94 3.89
CA SER A 194 -16.53 7.18 3.23
C SER A 194 -18.00 7.52 3.53
N SER A 195 -18.81 6.54 3.92
CA SER A 195 -20.20 6.75 4.33
C SER A 195 -20.35 7.20 5.79
N SER A 196 -19.33 7.02 6.64
CA SER A 196 -19.43 7.35 8.06
C SER A 196 -19.18 8.84 8.33
N ASP A 197 -20.06 9.47 9.09
CA ASP A 197 -20.00 10.90 9.42
C ASP A 197 -18.75 11.28 10.24
N GLU A 198 -18.11 10.31 10.90
CA GLU A 198 -16.89 10.48 11.70
C GLU A 198 -15.63 10.64 10.84
N TYR A 199 -15.62 10.12 9.62
CA TYR A 199 -14.46 10.18 8.73
C TYR A 199 -14.56 11.38 7.81
N MET A 200 -13.46 12.07 7.57
CA MET A 200 -13.42 13.15 6.59
C MET A 200 -13.52 12.56 5.18
N LEU A 201 -14.69 12.69 4.56
CA LEU A 201 -14.80 12.57 3.12
C LEU A 201 -14.07 13.78 2.52
N MET A 202 -12.89 13.55 1.95
CA MET A 202 -12.07 14.58 1.32
C MET A 202 -12.26 14.50 -0.18
N ASP A 203 -13.16 15.36 -0.68
CA ASP A 203 -13.41 15.54 -2.12
C ASP A 203 -12.58 16.72 -2.63
N LEU A 204 -11.26 16.63 -2.42
CA LEU A 204 -10.31 17.68 -2.81
C LEU A 204 -9.26 17.06 -3.73
N ASP A 205 -9.37 17.38 -5.02
CA ASP A 205 -8.32 17.12 -6.02
C ASP A 205 -6.95 17.59 -5.49
N ASP A 206 -5.92 16.76 -5.71
CA ASP A 206 -4.53 17.03 -5.35
C ASP A 206 -4.23 17.27 -3.85
N SER A 207 -5.19 17.01 -2.94
CA SER A 207 -4.93 17.04 -1.49
C SER A 207 -4.05 15.88 -1.00
N GLY A 208 -3.81 14.89 -1.86
CA GLY A 208 -3.10 13.66 -1.52
C GLY A 208 -3.94 12.63 -0.76
N GLU A 209 -5.20 12.96 -0.50
CA GLU A 209 -6.17 12.16 0.24
C GLU A 209 -7.50 12.06 -0.54
N ASP A 210 -7.45 11.90 -1.87
CA ASP A 210 -8.59 11.28 -2.57
C ASP A 210 -8.56 9.79 -2.20
N TRP A 211 -9.57 9.28 -1.50
CA TRP A 211 -9.60 7.90 -1.03
C TRP A 211 -10.31 6.97 -2.02
N SER A 212 -10.87 7.46 -3.12
CA SER A 212 -11.69 6.65 -4.05
C SER A 212 -10.95 5.40 -4.57
N TRP A 213 -9.64 5.52 -4.80
CA TRP A 213 -8.78 4.41 -5.20
C TRP A 213 -8.53 3.36 -4.10
N MET A 214 -8.78 3.69 -2.83
CA MET A 214 -8.62 2.74 -1.74
C MET A 214 -9.56 1.56 -1.89
N GLY A 215 -10.72 1.70 -2.55
CA GLY A 215 -11.55 0.54 -2.90
C GLY A 215 -10.77 -0.52 -3.68
N SER A 216 -9.94 -0.08 -4.62
CA SER A 216 -9.09 -0.97 -5.43
C SER A 216 -7.85 -1.48 -4.67
N CYS A 217 -7.27 -0.68 -3.76
CA CYS A 217 -6.07 -1.05 -2.99
C CYS A 217 -6.36 -1.84 -1.69
N HIS A 218 -7.48 -1.60 -1.00
CA HIS A 218 -7.83 -2.30 0.24
C HIS A 218 -8.19 -3.77 0.01
N GLY A 219 -8.69 -4.14 -1.17
CA GLY A 219 -8.88 -5.54 -1.53
C GLY A 219 -7.58 -6.33 -1.58
N TRP A 220 -6.48 -5.62 -1.80
CA TRP A 220 -5.17 -6.20 -2.08
C TRP A 220 -4.27 -6.34 -0.86
N ALA A 221 -4.33 -5.43 0.10
CA ALA A 221 -3.50 -5.53 1.30
C ALA A 221 -3.73 -6.85 2.06
N PRO A 222 -4.97 -7.33 2.26
CA PRO A 222 -5.21 -8.66 2.83
C PRO A 222 -4.73 -9.77 1.89
N ALA A 223 -4.92 -9.65 0.57
CA ALA A 223 -4.48 -10.65 -0.38
C ALA A 223 -2.95 -10.84 -0.39
N ALA A 224 -2.17 -9.76 -0.29
CA ALA A 224 -0.72 -9.81 -0.21
C ALA A 224 -0.21 -10.42 1.11
N LEU A 225 -0.96 -10.25 2.21
CA LEU A 225 -0.64 -10.82 3.52
C LEU A 225 -1.10 -12.27 3.68
N MET A 226 -2.22 -12.64 3.05
CA MET A 226 -2.86 -13.96 3.20
C MET A 226 -2.50 -14.94 2.09
N ALA A 227 -2.02 -14.47 0.92
CA ALA A 227 -1.54 -15.36 -0.12
C ALA A 227 -0.21 -16.01 0.28
N GLU A 228 -0.10 -17.33 0.06
CA GLU A 228 1.21 -18.00 0.17
C GLU A 228 2.22 -17.29 -0.74
N THR A 229 3.40 -17.01 -0.21
CA THR A 229 4.50 -16.43 -0.98
C THR A 229 4.75 -17.30 -2.22
N PRO A 230 4.91 -16.69 -3.41
CA PRO A 230 5.19 -17.46 -4.62
C PRO A 230 6.43 -18.32 -4.43
N LYS A 231 6.28 -19.65 -4.51
CA LYS A 231 7.41 -20.60 -4.37
C LYS A 231 8.32 -20.62 -5.61
N HIS A 232 7.83 -20.06 -6.71
CA HIS A 232 8.52 -20.00 -8.00
C HIS A 232 8.30 -18.64 -8.66
N SER A 233 9.32 -18.14 -9.36
CA SER A 233 9.19 -16.96 -10.22
C SER A 233 8.27 -17.26 -11.40
N VAL A 234 7.32 -16.36 -11.68
CA VAL A 234 6.44 -16.45 -12.85
C VAL A 234 6.94 -15.48 -13.92
N LEU A 235 7.15 -15.97 -15.14
CA LEU A 235 7.44 -15.15 -16.32
C LEU A 235 6.11 -14.88 -17.02
N ALA A 236 5.61 -13.64 -16.93
CA ALA A 236 4.49 -13.20 -17.75
C ALA A 236 5.01 -12.86 -19.15
N LYS A 237 4.43 -13.51 -20.17
CA LYS A 237 4.70 -13.16 -21.57
C LYS A 237 3.67 -12.11 -21.97
N PHE A 238 4.13 -10.90 -22.27
CA PHE A 238 3.32 -9.85 -22.86
C PHE A 238 3.56 -9.89 -24.36
N ASP A 239 2.50 -10.03 -25.14
CA ASP A 239 2.53 -9.96 -26.61
C ASP A 239 2.51 -8.49 -27.09
#